data_AF-A0AAE5X520-F1
#
_entry.id   AF-A0AAE5X520-F1
#
_cell.length_a   1.000
_cell.length_b   1.000
_cell.length_c   1.000
_cell.angle_alpha   90.00
_cell.angle_beta   90.00
_cell.angle_gamma   90.00
#
_symmetry.space_group_name_H-M   'P 1'
#
loop_
_entity.id
_entity.type
_entity.pdbx_description
1 polymer ?
#
loop_
_entity_poly.entity_id
_entity_poly.type
_entity_poly.pdbx_seq_one_letter_code
_entity_poly.pdbx_strand_id
1 'polypeptide(L)'
;MRPDYGVLRLYPGGAHVTEVVSTEADLHQLASNLARNVRPAASVPLSGGSPYSMSEQRIDIKLYKKLVASISIRDHLMMRGLSAILKADMLQVHPEFAEEANTILYIAMEVAFQLTLRHLKDSGKANPTALDAGDFLYLTFPNHLPGRKFFEDYYEDRIKTFHPHSRLGTFAFPPLLASHAYGLRAGLIAMFQYLITKNRSYTLWD
;
A
#
# COMPACT_ATOMS: atom_id res chain seq x y z
N MET A 1 -6.35 7.43 39.12
CA MET A 1 -7.17 8.06 38.07
C MET A 1 -6.21 8.56 37.01
N ARG A 2 -6.19 7.96 35.82
CA ARG A 2 -5.32 8.42 34.73
C ARG A 2 -5.99 9.66 34.10
N PRO A 3 -5.26 10.74 33.77
CA PRO A 3 -5.83 11.86 33.04
C PRO A 3 -6.12 11.40 31.61
N ASP A 4 -7.35 11.58 31.16
CA ASP A 4 -7.78 11.28 29.80
C ASP A 4 -7.20 12.35 28.86
N TYR A 5 -6.05 12.07 28.26
CA TYR A 5 -5.45 12.95 27.26
C TYR A 5 -6.30 12.92 25.98
N GLY A 6 -6.91 14.04 25.64
CA GLY A 6 -7.65 14.22 24.38
C GLY A 6 -6.70 14.15 23.19
N VAL A 7 -6.83 13.11 22.37
CA VAL A 7 -6.06 12.95 21.12
C VAL A 7 -6.88 13.53 19.97
N LEU A 8 -6.39 14.60 19.35
CA LEU A 8 -7.03 15.20 18.17
C LEU A 8 -6.49 14.54 16.89
N ARG A 9 -7.34 13.84 16.12
CA ARG A 9 -7.00 13.34 14.78
C ARG A 9 -7.56 14.29 13.72
N LEU A 10 -6.69 14.92 12.95
CA LEU A 10 -7.08 15.72 11.78
C LEU A 10 -6.85 14.89 10.51
N TYR A 11 -7.92 14.53 9.81
CA TYR A 11 -7.88 14.01 8.43
C TYR A 11 -8.03 15.20 7.45
N PRO A 12 -7.36 15.22 6.27
CA PRO A 12 -6.71 14.10 5.58
C PRO A 12 -5.18 14.18 5.47
N GLY A 13 -4.50 15.08 6.20
CA GLY A 13 -3.04 15.21 6.15
C GLY A 13 -2.36 14.13 6.99
N GLY A 14 -1.49 13.32 6.39
CA GLY A 14 -0.73 12.24 7.06
C GLY A 14 0.31 12.68 8.10
N ALA A 15 0.02 13.68 8.92
CA ALA A 15 0.87 14.13 10.02
C ALA A 15 0.18 13.87 11.37
N HIS A 16 0.79 13.02 12.20
CA HIS A 16 0.39 12.84 13.59
C HIS A 16 1.00 13.95 14.44
N VAL A 17 0.18 14.87 14.95
CA VAL A 17 0.60 15.86 15.94
C VAL A 17 0.08 15.40 17.30
N THR A 18 1.00 15.14 18.23
CA THR A 18 0.67 14.78 19.61
C THR A 18 1.05 15.96 20.49
N GLU A 19 0.07 16.74 20.93
CA GLU A 19 0.28 17.80 21.92
C GLU A 19 -0.58 17.56 23.16
N VAL A 20 -0.04 17.96 24.32
CA VAL A 20 -0.72 17.86 25.60
C VAL A 20 -1.60 19.09 25.77
N VAL A 21 -2.91 18.89 25.82
CA VAL A 21 -3.87 20.00 25.94
C VAL A 21 -4.58 19.92 27.30
N SER A 22 -4.63 21.05 27.99
CA SER A 22 -5.10 21.17 29.37
C SER A 22 -6.59 21.46 29.47
N THR A 23 -7.18 22.15 28.48
CA THR A 23 -8.59 22.57 28.48
C THR A 23 -9.23 22.49 27.08
N GLU A 24 -10.56 22.43 27.02
CA GLU A 24 -11.33 22.28 25.76
C GLU A 24 -11.27 23.52 24.85
N ALA A 25 -11.12 24.73 25.43
CA ALA A 25 -10.93 25.96 24.67
C ALA A 25 -9.59 25.97 23.91
N ASP A 26 -8.54 25.42 24.54
CA ASP A 26 -7.21 25.28 23.94
C ASP A 26 -7.24 24.29 22.77
N LEU A 27 -8.09 23.24 22.82
CA LEU A 27 -8.28 22.29 21.72
C LEU A 27 -8.82 22.99 20.46
N HIS A 28 -9.83 23.85 20.60
CA HIS A 28 -10.40 24.56 19.46
C HIS A 28 -9.41 25.53 18.82
N GLN A 29 -8.61 26.22 19.63
CA GLN A 29 -7.61 27.16 19.14
C GLN A 29 -6.42 26.43 18.50
N LEU A 30 -5.97 25.32 19.08
CA LEU A 30 -4.94 24.46 18.52
C LEU A 30 -5.39 23.83 17.19
N ALA A 31 -6.60 23.27 17.14
CA ALA A 31 -7.20 22.72 15.92
C ALA A 31 -7.33 23.77 14.82
N SER A 32 -7.75 24.99 15.17
CA SER A 32 -7.86 26.12 14.23
C SER A 32 -6.50 26.57 13.69
N ASN A 33 -5.45 26.52 14.51
CA ASN A 33 -4.10 26.89 14.11
C ASN A 33 -3.44 25.79 13.25
N LEU A 34 -3.65 24.52 13.60
CA LEU A 34 -3.21 23.37 12.80
C LEU A 34 -3.90 23.33 11.43
N ALA A 35 -5.21 23.57 11.38
CA ALA A 35 -5.96 23.64 10.13
C ALA A 35 -5.46 24.76 9.19
N ARG A 36 -4.93 25.86 9.73
CA ARG A 36 -4.37 26.96 8.92
C ARG A 36 -2.93 26.70 8.45
N ASN A 37 -2.15 25.94 9.21
CA ASN A 37 -0.71 25.81 8.99
C ASN A 37 -0.29 24.47 8.36
N VAL A 38 -1.12 23.43 8.45
CA VAL A 38 -0.87 22.16 7.76
C VAL A 38 -1.29 22.30 6.31
N ARG A 39 -0.34 22.69 5.44
CA ARG A 39 -0.46 22.41 4.01
C ARG A 39 -0.23 20.90 3.85
N PRO A 40 -1.23 20.10 3.48
CA PRO A 40 -0.96 18.70 3.17
C PRO A 40 0.07 18.67 2.04
N ALA A 41 1.10 17.83 2.17
CA ALA A 41 2.15 17.66 1.17
C ALA A 41 1.59 17.29 -0.23
N ALA A 42 0.33 16.85 -0.29
CA ALA A 42 -0.48 16.80 -1.49
C ALA A 42 -1.96 17.09 -1.13
N SER A 43 -2.40 18.35 -1.23
CA SER A 43 -3.84 18.66 -1.28
C SER A 43 -4.40 18.21 -2.63
N VAL A 44 -5.65 17.74 -2.65
CA VAL A 44 -6.36 17.52 -3.93
C VAL A 44 -6.72 18.88 -4.54
N PRO A 45 -6.84 19.01 -5.88
CA PRO A 45 -7.09 20.32 -6.51
C PRO A 45 -8.33 21.03 -5.95
N LEU A 46 -9.36 20.27 -5.58
CA LEU A 46 -10.60 20.80 -5.01
C LEU A 46 -10.41 21.44 -3.63
N SER A 47 -9.37 21.09 -2.88
CA SER A 47 -9.05 21.61 -1.54
C SER A 47 -7.83 22.53 -1.53
N GLY A 48 -7.54 23.20 -2.66
CA GLY A 48 -6.42 24.14 -2.78
C GLY A 48 -5.07 23.47 -3.08
N GLY A 49 -5.10 22.24 -3.59
CA GLY A 49 -3.93 21.56 -4.12
C GLY A 49 -3.55 21.98 -5.53
N SER A 50 -2.34 21.62 -5.96
CA SER A 50 -1.92 21.83 -7.35
C SER A 50 -2.90 21.12 -8.30
N PRO A 51 -3.32 21.77 -9.41
CA PRO A 51 -4.12 21.11 -10.43
C PRO A 51 -3.41 19.85 -10.92
N TYR A 52 -4.15 18.76 -11.15
CA TYR A 52 -3.59 17.57 -11.77
C TYR A 52 -3.02 17.94 -13.14
N SER A 53 -1.73 17.69 -13.35
CA SER A 53 -1.17 17.64 -14.69
C SER A 53 -1.59 16.33 -15.33
N MET A 54 -2.07 16.37 -16.58
CA MET A 54 -2.15 15.13 -17.35
C MET A 54 -0.73 14.60 -17.50
N SER A 55 -0.52 13.36 -17.07
CA SER A 55 0.70 12.65 -17.44
C SER A 55 0.67 12.41 -18.94
N GLU A 56 1.45 13.19 -19.70
CA GLU A 56 1.73 12.92 -21.10
C GLU A 56 2.74 11.77 -21.28
N GLN A 57 3.09 11.05 -20.20
CA GLN A 57 3.98 9.90 -20.30
C GLN A 57 3.36 8.84 -21.20
N ARG A 58 3.95 8.71 -22.38
CA ARG A 58 3.64 7.62 -23.29
C ARG A 58 3.99 6.31 -22.62
N ILE A 59 3.17 5.29 -22.90
CA ILE A 59 3.48 3.90 -22.54
C ILE A 59 4.90 3.58 -23.02
N ASP A 60 5.78 3.16 -22.11
CA ASP A 60 7.11 2.68 -22.49
C ASP A 60 6.96 1.34 -23.22
N ILE A 61 6.91 1.41 -24.55
CA ILE A 61 6.76 0.25 -25.43
C ILE A 61 7.93 -0.73 -25.24
N LYS A 62 9.13 -0.25 -24.91
CA LYS A 62 10.29 -1.14 -24.70
C LYS A 62 10.11 -1.94 -23.41
N LEU A 63 9.70 -1.29 -22.34
CA LEU A 63 9.37 -1.95 -21.07
C LEU A 63 8.22 -2.94 -21.23
N TYR A 64 7.15 -2.56 -21.93
CA TYR A 64 6.02 -3.44 -22.20
C TYR A 64 6.45 -4.70 -22.95
N LYS A 65 7.22 -4.55 -24.04
CA LYS A 65 7.76 -5.70 -24.80
C LYS A 65 8.64 -6.58 -23.93
N LYS A 66 9.49 -5.99 -23.09
CA LYS A 66 10.33 -6.73 -22.15
C LYS A 66 9.50 -7.51 -21.14
N LEU A 67 8.47 -6.90 -20.53
CA LEU A 67 7.56 -7.55 -19.59
C LEU A 67 6.89 -8.77 -20.23
N VAL A 68 6.27 -8.59 -21.40
CA VAL A 68 5.58 -9.67 -22.10
C VAL A 68 6.54 -10.80 -22.48
N ALA A 69 7.76 -10.47 -22.95
CA ALA A 69 8.76 -11.46 -23.33
C ALA A 69 9.36 -12.22 -22.13
N SER A 70 9.43 -11.60 -20.95
CA SER A 70 10.00 -12.19 -19.74
C SER A 70 9.01 -13.02 -18.92
N ILE A 71 7.71 -12.91 -19.18
CA ILE A 71 6.69 -13.71 -18.47
C ILE A 71 6.66 -15.12 -19.05
N SER A 72 6.88 -16.12 -18.20
CA SER A 72 6.71 -17.53 -18.55
C SER A 72 5.37 -18.05 -18.04
N ILE A 73 4.56 -18.62 -18.94
CA ILE A 73 3.26 -19.24 -18.61
C ILE A 73 3.46 -20.48 -17.71
N ARG A 74 4.65 -21.08 -17.72
CA ARG A 74 5.01 -22.23 -16.88
C ARG A 74 5.26 -21.83 -15.42
N ASP A 75 5.52 -20.56 -15.14
CA ASP A 75 5.61 -20.09 -13.75
C ASP A 75 4.20 -19.86 -13.19
N HIS A 76 3.58 -20.94 -12.74
CA HIS A 76 2.22 -20.92 -12.21
C HIS A 76 2.06 -19.97 -11.01
N LEU A 77 3.10 -19.81 -10.20
CA LEU A 77 3.10 -18.89 -9.06
C LEU A 77 3.02 -17.45 -9.56
N MET A 78 3.88 -17.07 -10.50
CA MET A 78 3.84 -15.74 -11.15
C MET A 78 2.49 -15.47 -11.80
N MET A 79 1.98 -16.43 -12.58
CA MET A 79 0.68 -16.30 -13.26
C MET A 79 -0.49 -16.15 -12.27
N ARG A 80 -0.43 -16.82 -11.10
CA ARG A 80 -1.42 -16.65 -10.04
C ARG A 80 -1.41 -15.23 -9.48
N GLY A 81 -0.23 -14.63 -9.30
CA GLY A 81 -0.10 -13.25 -8.84
C GLY A 81 -0.65 -12.24 -9.85
N LEU A 82 -0.23 -12.35 -11.11
CA LEU A 82 -0.68 -11.45 -12.18
C LEU A 82 -2.20 -11.56 -12.41
N SER A 83 -2.75 -12.77 -12.42
CA SER A 83 -4.20 -12.97 -12.54
C SER A 83 -4.98 -12.45 -11.35
N ALA A 84 -4.41 -12.48 -10.13
CA ALA A 84 -5.03 -11.87 -8.96
C ALA A 84 -5.08 -10.34 -9.09
N ILE A 85 -4.00 -9.68 -9.53
CA ILE A 85 -4.02 -8.23 -9.79
C ILE A 85 -5.08 -7.89 -10.84
N LEU A 86 -5.11 -8.60 -11.97
CA LEU A 86 -6.09 -8.37 -13.02
C LEU A 86 -7.54 -8.52 -12.52
N LYS A 87 -7.81 -9.54 -11.70
CA LYS A 87 -9.13 -9.76 -11.10
C LYS A 87 -9.50 -8.66 -10.11
N ALA A 88 -8.55 -8.22 -9.28
CA ALA A 88 -8.77 -7.10 -8.37
C ALA A 88 -9.11 -5.83 -9.16
N ASP A 89 -8.42 -5.55 -10.26
CA ASP A 89 -8.69 -4.40 -11.14
C ASP A 89 -10.09 -4.47 -11.75
N MET A 90 -10.52 -5.66 -12.19
CA MET A 90 -11.87 -5.87 -12.71
C MET A 90 -12.94 -5.62 -11.64
N LEU A 91 -12.70 -6.03 -10.39
CA LEU A 91 -13.64 -5.81 -9.29
C LEU A 91 -13.68 -4.35 -8.83
N GLN A 92 -12.55 -3.64 -8.86
CA GLN A 92 -12.48 -2.23 -8.45
C GLN A 92 -13.29 -1.27 -9.33
N VAL A 93 -13.73 -1.71 -10.51
CA VAL A 93 -14.67 -0.94 -11.36
C VAL A 93 -16.01 -0.72 -10.64
N HIS A 94 -16.39 -1.65 -9.76
CA HIS A 94 -17.66 -1.64 -9.04
C HIS A 94 -17.40 -1.45 -7.54
N PRO A 95 -17.85 -0.33 -6.94
CA PRO A 95 -17.58 -0.05 -5.53
C PRO A 95 -18.17 -1.10 -4.57
N GLU A 96 -19.22 -1.81 -5.00
CA GLU A 96 -19.86 -2.88 -4.23
C GLU A 96 -18.92 -4.07 -4.00
N PHE A 97 -17.92 -4.26 -4.85
CA PHE A 97 -16.94 -5.35 -4.76
C PHE A 97 -15.58 -4.90 -4.25
N ALA A 98 -15.50 -3.73 -3.60
CA ALA A 98 -14.23 -3.18 -3.11
C ALA A 98 -13.54 -4.10 -2.09
N GLU A 99 -14.32 -4.76 -1.22
CA GLU A 99 -13.79 -5.68 -0.21
C GLU A 99 -13.24 -6.97 -0.84
N GLU A 100 -13.97 -7.52 -1.81
CA GLU A 100 -13.54 -8.67 -2.60
C GLU A 100 -12.29 -8.34 -3.42
N ALA A 101 -12.24 -7.15 -4.01
CA ALA A 101 -11.06 -6.69 -4.74
C ALA A 101 -9.83 -6.67 -3.84
N ASN A 102 -9.96 -6.11 -2.65
CA ASN A 102 -8.86 -6.05 -1.68
C ASN A 102 -8.46 -7.44 -1.16
N THR A 103 -9.45 -8.32 -0.95
CA THR A 103 -9.21 -9.73 -0.64
C THR A 103 -8.37 -10.42 -1.72
N ILE A 104 -8.64 -10.15 -2.99
CA ILE A 104 -7.84 -10.70 -4.09
C ILE A 104 -6.43 -10.08 -4.13
N LEU A 105 -6.26 -8.80 -3.80
CA LEU A 105 -4.93 -8.18 -3.70
C LEU A 105 -4.04 -8.86 -2.65
N TYR A 106 -4.60 -9.33 -1.53
CA TYR A 106 -3.83 -10.11 -0.55
C TYR A 106 -3.29 -11.43 -1.13
N ILE A 107 -3.95 -12.02 -2.12
CA ILE A 107 -3.42 -13.20 -2.84
C ILE A 107 -2.21 -12.79 -3.66
N ALA A 108 -2.29 -11.67 -4.39
CA ALA A 108 -1.15 -11.15 -5.16
C ALA A 108 0.02 -10.78 -4.25
N MET A 109 -0.25 -10.24 -3.06
CA MET A 109 0.75 -9.95 -2.03
C MET A 109 1.48 -11.20 -1.54
N GLU A 110 0.74 -12.27 -1.22
CA GLU A 110 1.35 -13.54 -0.82
C GLU A 110 2.21 -14.13 -1.94
N VAL A 111 1.74 -14.06 -3.19
CA VAL A 111 2.54 -14.49 -4.34
C VAL A 111 3.83 -13.68 -4.46
N ALA A 112 3.76 -12.36 -4.37
CA ALA A 112 4.93 -11.49 -4.43
C ALA A 112 5.93 -11.81 -3.32
N PHE A 113 5.44 -12.10 -2.11
CA PHE A 113 6.26 -12.54 -1.00
C PHE A 113 7.00 -13.85 -1.32
N GLN A 114 6.30 -14.88 -1.79
CA GLN A 114 6.91 -16.18 -2.13
C GLN A 114 7.92 -16.06 -3.29
N LEU A 115 7.64 -15.24 -4.29
CA LEU A 115 8.58 -14.96 -5.39
C LEU A 115 9.85 -14.25 -4.88
N THR A 116 9.70 -13.36 -3.89
CA THR A 116 10.83 -12.70 -3.23
C THR A 116 11.68 -13.69 -2.46
N LEU A 117 11.06 -14.57 -1.67
CA LEU A 117 11.78 -15.64 -0.96
C LEU A 117 12.52 -16.56 -1.94
N ARG A 118 11.88 -16.94 -3.05
CA ARG A 118 12.52 -17.71 -4.13
C ARG A 118 13.75 -16.99 -4.67
N HIS A 119 13.61 -15.70 -4.98
CA HIS A 119 14.73 -14.89 -5.47
C HIS A 119 15.87 -14.79 -4.45
N LEU A 120 15.57 -14.63 -3.16
CA LEU A 120 16.58 -14.58 -2.09
C LEU A 120 17.30 -15.93 -1.93
N LYS A 121 16.58 -17.05 -2.05
CA LYS A 121 17.18 -18.40 -2.08
C LYS A 121 18.13 -18.55 -3.26
N ASP A 122 17.69 -18.17 -4.45
CA ASP A 122 18.50 -18.23 -5.67
C ASP A 122 19.76 -17.33 -5.57
N SER A 123 19.69 -16.27 -4.76
CA SER A 123 20.80 -15.35 -4.48
C SER A 123 21.75 -15.84 -3.37
N GLY A 124 21.54 -17.05 -2.84
CA GLY A 124 22.42 -17.69 -1.87
C GLY A 124 21.94 -17.65 -0.40
N LYS A 125 20.75 -17.10 -0.12
CA LYS A 125 20.21 -17.08 1.25
C LYS A 125 19.40 -18.35 1.51
N ALA A 126 19.96 -19.31 2.23
CA ALA A 126 19.36 -20.65 2.41
C ALA A 126 17.92 -20.64 2.96
N ASN A 127 17.67 -19.84 4.01
CA ASN A 127 16.38 -19.74 4.69
C ASN A 127 15.97 -18.26 4.86
N PRO A 128 15.47 -17.60 3.79
CA PRO A 128 15.05 -16.21 3.89
C PRO A 128 13.77 -16.10 4.71
N THR A 129 13.71 -15.05 5.52
CA THR A 129 12.62 -14.71 6.43
C THR A 129 11.78 -13.55 5.88
N ALA A 130 10.65 -13.27 6.54
CA ALA A 130 9.83 -12.10 6.22
C ALA A 130 10.56 -10.76 6.41
N LEU A 131 11.52 -10.71 7.34
CA LEU A 131 12.38 -9.56 7.54
C LEU A 131 13.34 -9.38 6.37
N ASP A 132 13.95 -10.47 5.90
CA ASP A 132 14.87 -10.43 4.76
C ASP A 132 14.20 -9.98 3.46
N ALA A 133 12.93 -10.36 3.27
CA ALA A 133 12.12 -9.88 2.16
C ALA A 133 11.77 -8.38 2.31
N GLY A 134 11.57 -7.91 3.54
CA GLY A 134 11.40 -6.48 3.84
C GLY A 134 12.65 -5.67 3.57
N ASP A 135 13.82 -6.16 3.98
CA ASP A 135 15.12 -5.56 3.69
C ASP A 135 15.39 -5.51 2.19
N PHE A 136 15.04 -6.59 1.47
CA PHE A 136 15.10 -6.60 0.02
C PHE A 136 14.19 -5.54 -0.62
N LEU A 137 12.97 -5.39 -0.11
CA LEU A 137 12.03 -4.37 -0.58
C LEU A 137 12.58 -2.96 -0.35
N TYR A 138 13.15 -2.70 0.83
CA TYR A 138 13.81 -1.44 1.18
C TYR A 138 14.99 -1.11 0.26
N LEU A 139 15.87 -2.09 0.01
CA LEU A 139 17.03 -1.91 -0.88
C LEU A 139 16.61 -1.70 -2.34
N THR A 140 15.49 -2.30 -2.75
CA THR A 140 14.96 -2.19 -4.11
C THR A 140 14.23 -0.87 -4.34
N PHE A 141 13.43 -0.43 -3.37
CA PHE A 141 12.59 0.77 -3.46
C PHE A 141 12.95 1.77 -2.36
N PRO A 142 13.69 2.84 -2.66
CA PRO A 142 14.28 3.74 -1.66
C PRO A 142 13.25 4.50 -0.78
N ASN A 143 11.97 4.49 -1.15
CA ASN A 143 10.89 5.14 -0.41
C ASN A 143 10.17 4.19 0.57
N HIS A 144 10.65 2.94 0.70
CA HIS A 144 10.20 2.05 1.78
C HIS A 144 10.92 2.38 3.09
N LEU A 145 10.26 2.16 4.22
CA LEU A 145 10.88 2.34 5.54
C LEU A 145 11.77 1.13 5.89
N PRO A 146 13.00 1.35 6.39
CA PRO A 146 13.89 0.27 6.81
C PRO A 146 13.34 -0.48 8.04
N GLY A 147 13.71 -1.76 8.19
CA GLY A 147 13.42 -2.55 9.39
C GLY A 147 11.99 -3.06 9.54
N ARG A 148 11.17 -2.96 8.48
CA ARG A 148 9.81 -3.52 8.43
C ARG A 148 9.76 -4.83 7.67
N LYS A 149 8.83 -5.71 8.03
CA LYS A 149 8.59 -6.94 7.26
C LYS A 149 7.95 -6.60 5.91
N PHE A 150 8.06 -7.53 4.97
CA PHE A 150 7.43 -7.43 3.64
C PHE A 150 5.93 -7.10 3.75
N PHE A 151 5.53 -5.90 3.32
CA PHE A 151 4.15 -5.40 3.36
C PHE A 151 3.45 -5.61 4.74
N GLU A 152 4.17 -5.38 5.84
CA GLU A 152 3.72 -5.67 7.21
C GLU A 152 2.34 -5.09 7.54
N ASP A 153 2.12 -3.80 7.29
CA ASP A 153 0.85 -3.11 7.59
C ASP A 153 -0.33 -3.78 6.85
N TYR A 154 -0.13 -4.16 5.58
CA TYR A 154 -1.15 -4.84 4.78
C TYR A 154 -1.42 -6.27 5.25
N TYR A 155 -0.41 -6.94 5.80
CA TYR A 155 -0.57 -8.25 6.40
C TYR A 155 -1.40 -8.18 7.69
N GLU A 156 -1.16 -7.18 8.52
CA GLU A 156 -2.00 -6.93 9.71
C GLU A 156 -3.45 -6.61 9.32
N ASP A 157 -3.64 -5.77 8.31
CA ASP A 157 -4.98 -5.44 7.80
C ASP A 157 -5.71 -6.65 7.25
N ARG A 158 -4.99 -7.56 6.58
CA ARG A 158 -5.53 -8.85 6.17
C ARG A 158 -6.03 -9.64 7.38
N ILE A 159 -5.23 -9.79 8.44
CA ILE A 159 -5.64 -10.53 9.64
C ILE A 159 -6.93 -9.94 10.22
N LYS A 160 -7.00 -8.61 10.35
CA LYS A 160 -8.18 -7.91 10.87
C LYS A 160 -9.40 -8.13 9.98
N THR A 161 -9.21 -8.08 8.66
CA THR A 161 -10.28 -8.28 7.66
C THR A 161 -10.86 -9.68 7.70
N PHE A 162 -10.00 -10.70 7.79
CA PHE A 162 -10.44 -12.10 7.85
C PHE A 162 -10.81 -12.59 9.24
N HIS A 163 -10.65 -11.76 10.27
CA HIS A 163 -11.04 -12.11 11.62
C HIS A 163 -12.55 -12.43 11.67
N PRO A 164 -12.99 -13.51 12.35
CA PRO A 164 -14.39 -13.92 12.36
C PRO A 164 -15.35 -12.81 12.77
N HIS A 165 -14.98 -11.99 13.75
CA HIS A 165 -15.80 -10.87 14.22
C HIS A 165 -16.03 -9.82 13.10
N SER A 166 -15.00 -9.51 12.33
CA SER A 166 -15.11 -8.59 11.17
C SER A 166 -16.02 -9.18 10.08
N ARG A 167 -15.91 -10.48 9.79
CA ARG A 167 -16.72 -11.15 8.76
C ARG A 167 -18.17 -11.38 9.16
N LEU A 168 -18.44 -11.56 10.46
CA LEU A 168 -19.78 -11.75 10.99
C LEU A 168 -20.51 -10.41 11.20
N GLY A 169 -19.90 -9.28 10.84
CA GLY A 169 -20.53 -7.97 10.93
C GLY A 169 -20.68 -7.46 12.35
N THR A 170 -19.85 -7.92 13.31
CA THR A 170 -19.81 -7.27 14.64
C THR A 170 -19.31 -5.83 14.54
N PHE A 171 -18.63 -5.51 13.45
CA PHE A 171 -18.29 -4.16 13.04
C PHE A 171 -19.11 -3.81 11.79
N ALA A 172 -19.59 -2.56 11.70
CA ALA A 172 -20.43 -2.11 10.59
C ALA A 172 -19.70 -2.17 9.22
N PHE A 173 -18.37 -2.01 9.23
CA PHE A 173 -17.51 -2.13 8.08
C PHE A 173 -16.19 -2.78 8.52
N PRO A 174 -15.56 -3.63 7.68
CA PRO A 174 -14.20 -4.08 7.96
C PRO A 174 -13.26 -2.86 7.96
N PRO A 175 -12.13 -2.92 8.68
CA PRO A 175 -11.18 -1.81 8.76
C PRO A 175 -10.34 -1.69 7.48
N LEU A 176 -11.02 -1.59 6.33
CA LEU A 176 -10.43 -1.44 5.02
C LEU A 176 -10.49 0.04 4.62
N LEU A 177 -9.33 0.67 4.53
CA LEU A 177 -9.22 2.00 3.96
C LEU A 177 -9.04 1.87 2.45
N ALA A 178 -9.87 2.57 1.66
CA ALA A 178 -9.74 2.57 0.20
C ALA A 178 -8.33 2.97 -0.25
N SER A 179 -7.67 3.88 0.47
CA SER A 179 -6.28 4.27 0.25
C SER A 179 -5.29 3.12 0.38
N HIS A 180 -5.55 2.13 1.24
CA HIS A 180 -4.70 0.95 1.40
C HIS A 180 -4.82 0.02 0.19
N ALA A 181 -6.02 -0.15 -0.41
CA ALA A 181 -6.17 -0.96 -1.61
C ALA A 181 -5.39 -0.36 -2.80
N TYR A 182 -5.44 0.96 -2.99
CA TYR A 182 -4.66 1.65 -4.02
C TYR A 182 -3.15 1.57 -3.77
N GLY A 183 -2.71 1.81 -2.53
CA GLY A 183 -1.31 1.72 -2.13
C GLY A 183 -0.74 0.31 -2.30
N LEU A 184 -1.49 -0.72 -1.89
CA LEU A 184 -1.11 -2.12 -2.05
C LEU A 184 -1.00 -2.48 -3.53
N ARG A 185 -2.02 -2.16 -4.32
CA ARG A 185 -2.02 -2.43 -5.77
C ARG A 185 -0.81 -1.81 -6.46
N ALA A 186 -0.55 -0.53 -6.18
CA ALA A 186 0.59 0.21 -6.70
C ALA A 186 1.92 -0.49 -6.34
N GLY A 187 2.13 -0.79 -5.06
CA GLY A 187 3.33 -1.49 -4.59
C GLY A 187 3.50 -2.87 -5.23
N LEU A 188 2.42 -3.63 -5.42
CA LEU A 188 2.46 -4.93 -6.06
C LEU A 188 2.84 -4.84 -7.53
N ILE A 189 2.27 -3.91 -8.31
CA ILE A 189 2.64 -3.72 -9.72
C ILE A 189 4.14 -3.44 -9.85
N ALA A 190 4.66 -2.53 -9.03
CA ALA A 190 6.09 -2.21 -9.01
C ALA A 190 6.95 -3.44 -8.67
N MET A 191 6.51 -4.23 -7.69
CA MET A 191 7.21 -5.43 -7.26
C MET A 191 7.21 -6.53 -8.33
N PHE A 192 6.06 -6.83 -8.94
CA PHE A 192 5.97 -7.82 -10.02
C PHE A 192 6.82 -7.42 -11.23
N GLN A 193 6.76 -6.14 -11.62
CA GLN A 193 7.59 -5.63 -12.70
C GLN A 193 9.09 -5.78 -12.40
N TYR A 194 9.52 -5.47 -11.17
CA TYR A 194 10.90 -5.67 -10.76
C TYR A 194 11.28 -7.16 -10.80
N LEU A 195 10.44 -8.04 -10.25
CA LEU A 195 10.71 -9.48 -10.21
C LEU A 195 10.87 -10.08 -11.61
N ILE A 196 10.07 -9.61 -12.59
CA ILE A 196 10.09 -10.04 -13.98
C ILE A 196 11.28 -9.45 -14.74
N THR A 197 11.49 -8.14 -14.67
CA THR A 197 12.43 -7.44 -15.57
C THR A 197 13.81 -7.18 -14.96
N LYS A 198 13.93 -7.35 -13.64
CA LYS A 198 15.06 -6.89 -12.80
C LYS A 198 15.37 -5.39 -12.97
N ASN A 199 14.40 -4.62 -13.46
CA ASN A 199 14.51 -3.19 -13.65
C ASN A 199 13.49 -2.48 -12.77
N ARG A 200 13.90 -1.36 -12.18
CA ARG A 200 12.99 -0.42 -11.52
C ARG A 200 12.42 0.45 -12.62
N SER A 201 11.10 0.46 -12.79
CA SER A 201 10.51 1.39 -13.77
C SER A 201 9.21 2.03 -13.30
N TYR A 202 8.80 1.76 -12.05
CA TYR A 202 7.73 2.52 -11.40
C TYR A 202 8.32 3.48 -10.36
N THR A 203 8.33 4.76 -10.71
CA THR A 203 8.35 5.89 -9.78
C THR A 203 6.91 6.15 -9.33
N LEU A 204 6.41 5.31 -8.42
CA LEU A 204 5.09 5.51 -7.80
C LEU A 204 5.14 6.48 -6.61
N TRP A 205 6.33 6.98 -6.30
CA TRP A 205 6.65 7.66 -5.06
C TRP A 205 7.58 8.88 -5.27
N ASP A 206 7.72 9.35 -6.51
CA ASP A 206 8.39 10.62 -6.83
C ASP A 206 7.34 11.71 -7.11
#